data_AF-A0A9Q5SN14-F1
#
_entry.id   AF-A0A9Q5SN14-F1
#
_cell.length_a   1.000
_cell.length_b   1.000
_cell.length_c   1.000
_cell.angle_alpha   90.00
_cell.angle_beta   90.00
_cell.angle_gamma   90.00
#
_symmetry.space_group_name_H-M   'P 1'
#
loop_
_entity.id
_entity.type
_entity.pdbx_description
1 polymer ?
#
loop_
_entity_poly.entity_id
_entity_poly.type
_entity_poly.pdbx_seq_one_letter_code
_entity_poly.pdbx_strand_id
1 'polypeptide(L)'
;MKKLKYSEIDSIIKKSIDTMSDSIRTVDEYTGWHQHLGSNKIGIVATSMAIKFYKELVGTLCPSEDAAKYFIYNKQNEDGGWPYISNTNGESNIEATCWALQALSLYDNEYQDCIEKGILWLIKKNTKKEIDTGWGFIDDSISRTYNTCFVLRTLKSIKNNHINCQKEIESALKWLRDTQDNNGAWGEIQGGRSSVFFTAFVILTLIEYDREIDKPRIKKALDWLETRIKDIGLYDNSLECYLELMEGRVNNSLVRIPFFHYVLPHIVCAFIKGGRHNNSIVFNGMILLKERFIDGYWNHPFVENSNLKPIWALYDSIQAFCMLQQRYAPTWVSKTNNKGCHFYRKNDVKYFIVPFKKMVAVTTFNPVRLISWINKKIITFGGLTLVIAISLNLILYLYQFIPYCIKQEIDDSKDFFISIITSIIASIIIYIFQKVWKFLNPPNI
;
A
#
# COMPACT_ATOMS: atom_id res chain seq x y z
N MET A 1 21.50 -1.09 17.91
CA MET A 1 20.63 -2.24 17.54
C MET A 1 19.17 -1.79 17.65
N LYS A 2 18.43 -1.70 16.54
CA LYS A 2 16.99 -1.39 16.58
C LYS A 2 16.25 -2.54 17.31
N LYS A 3 15.22 -2.23 18.09
CA LYS A 3 14.41 -3.20 18.86
C LYS A 3 12.93 -2.79 18.76
N LEU A 4 12.05 -3.79 18.77
CA LEU A 4 10.60 -3.60 18.87
C LEU A 4 10.10 -4.35 20.11
N LYS A 5 9.58 -3.60 21.10
CA LYS A 5 9.03 -4.16 22.34
C LYS A 5 7.58 -4.58 22.13
N TYR A 6 7.18 -5.68 22.79
CA TYR A 6 5.77 -6.09 22.78
C TYR A 6 4.85 -4.99 23.34
N SER A 7 5.27 -4.30 24.40
CA SER A 7 4.50 -3.18 24.98
C SER A 7 4.33 -2.00 24.03
N GLU A 8 5.24 -1.78 23.08
CA GLU A 8 5.08 -0.74 22.06
C GLU A 8 3.99 -1.15 21.08
N ILE A 9 3.95 -2.42 20.67
CA ILE A 9 2.92 -2.96 19.79
C ILE A 9 1.54 -2.91 20.48
N ASP A 10 1.46 -3.36 21.73
CA ASP A 10 0.22 -3.30 22.52
C ASP A 10 -0.29 -1.83 22.64
N SER A 11 0.63 -0.88 22.84
CA SER A 11 0.29 0.56 22.89
C SER A 11 -0.19 1.10 21.56
N ILE A 12 0.39 0.67 20.43
CA ILE A 12 -0.03 1.07 19.09
C ILE A 12 -1.46 0.58 18.81
N ILE A 13 -1.74 -0.70 19.12
CA ILE A 13 -3.06 -1.30 18.95
C ILE A 13 -4.08 -0.56 19.81
N LYS A 14 -3.79 -0.33 21.09
CA LYS A 14 -4.68 0.40 22.00
C LYS A 14 -5.05 1.80 21.47
N LYS A 15 -4.04 2.61 21.12
CA LYS A 15 -4.27 3.96 20.59
C LYS A 15 -5.08 3.96 19.28
N SER A 16 -4.93 2.93 18.47
CA SER A 16 -5.71 2.77 17.23
C SER A 16 -7.17 2.41 17.53
N ILE A 17 -7.42 1.57 18.55
CA ILE A 17 -8.78 1.30 19.06
C ILE A 17 -9.42 2.59 19.57
N ASP A 18 -8.68 3.39 20.34
CA ASP A 18 -9.18 4.67 20.87
C ASP A 18 -9.56 5.60 19.71
N THR A 19 -8.67 5.78 18.72
CA THR A 19 -8.94 6.60 17.52
C THR A 19 -10.13 6.13 16.71
N MET A 20 -10.27 4.81 16.51
CA MET A 20 -11.43 4.24 15.82
C MET A 20 -12.71 4.51 16.59
N SER A 21 -12.70 4.34 17.91
CA SER A 21 -13.87 4.52 18.77
C SER A 21 -14.33 5.99 18.77
N ASP A 22 -13.39 6.91 18.85
CA ASP A 22 -13.65 8.37 18.82
C ASP A 22 -14.12 8.89 17.46
N SER A 23 -14.00 8.07 16.40
CA SER A 23 -14.27 8.48 15.02
C SER A 23 -15.60 8.00 14.46
N ILE A 24 -16.36 7.19 15.21
CA ILE A 24 -17.71 6.80 14.81
C ILE A 24 -18.65 8.01 14.80
N ARG A 25 -19.54 8.10 13.83
CA ARG A 25 -20.49 9.21 13.68
C ARG A 25 -21.87 8.70 13.32
N THR A 26 -22.89 9.43 13.75
CA THR A 26 -24.24 9.30 13.23
C THR A 26 -24.53 10.48 12.31
N VAL A 27 -24.97 10.20 11.09
CA VAL A 27 -25.35 11.17 10.07
C VAL A 27 -26.75 10.76 9.60
N ASP A 28 -27.72 11.65 9.76
CA ASP A 28 -29.14 11.35 9.61
C ASP A 28 -29.54 10.13 10.47
N GLU A 29 -30.18 9.11 9.92
CA GLU A 29 -30.52 7.87 10.65
C GLU A 29 -29.41 6.80 10.69
N TYR A 30 -28.23 7.05 10.10
CA TYR A 30 -27.19 6.04 9.94
C TYR A 30 -25.96 6.30 10.80
N THR A 31 -25.36 5.23 11.32
CA THR A 31 -24.12 5.29 12.10
C THR A 31 -22.98 4.57 11.39
N GLY A 32 -21.78 5.14 11.40
CA GLY A 32 -20.62 4.52 10.77
C GLY A 32 -19.34 5.32 10.86
N TRP A 33 -18.38 4.97 10.00
CA TRP A 33 -17.08 5.62 9.87
C TRP A 33 -16.91 6.17 8.47
N HIS A 34 -15.95 7.07 8.30
CA HIS A 34 -15.56 7.61 7.00
C HIS A 34 -14.10 7.28 6.68
N GLN A 35 -13.78 7.28 5.39
CA GLN A 35 -12.43 7.01 4.88
C GLN A 35 -11.36 7.88 5.56
N HIS A 36 -11.74 9.11 5.94
CA HIS A 36 -10.96 9.99 6.79
C HIS A 36 -11.61 10.06 8.17
N LEU A 37 -10.98 9.42 9.16
CA LEU A 37 -11.45 9.33 10.54
C LEU A 37 -11.60 10.72 11.15
N GLY A 38 -12.70 10.94 11.87
CA GLY A 38 -13.08 12.23 12.45
C GLY A 38 -13.88 13.15 11.53
N SER A 39 -14.10 12.79 10.25
CA SER A 39 -15.02 13.51 9.35
C SER A 39 -16.46 13.53 9.87
N ASN A 40 -17.27 14.48 9.40
CA ASN A 40 -18.71 14.55 9.63
C ASN A 40 -19.53 13.69 8.64
N LYS A 41 -18.87 12.93 7.77
CA LYS A 41 -19.48 11.99 6.83
C LYS A 41 -19.34 10.56 7.34
N ILE A 42 -20.00 9.64 6.68
CA ILE A 42 -19.84 8.18 6.85
C ILE A 42 -19.80 7.50 5.47
N GLY A 43 -19.27 6.29 5.40
CA GLY A 43 -19.09 5.54 4.16
C GLY A 43 -19.08 4.03 4.38
N ILE A 44 -19.61 3.28 3.42
CA ILE A 44 -19.83 1.83 3.50
C ILE A 44 -18.50 1.08 3.69
N VAL A 45 -17.49 1.41 2.89
CA VAL A 45 -16.15 0.82 2.97
C VAL A 45 -15.55 1.04 4.37
N ALA A 46 -15.51 2.28 4.83
CA ALA A 46 -14.91 2.61 6.11
C ALA A 46 -15.65 1.96 7.30
N THR A 47 -16.99 1.92 7.28
CA THR A 47 -17.76 1.22 8.30
C THR A 47 -17.49 -0.29 8.29
N SER A 48 -17.38 -0.89 7.09
CA SER A 48 -17.07 -2.31 6.94
C SER A 48 -15.66 -2.64 7.48
N MET A 49 -14.67 -1.80 7.17
CA MET A 49 -13.31 -1.91 7.69
C MET A 49 -13.29 -1.77 9.21
N ALA A 50 -14.08 -0.87 9.79
CA ALA A 50 -14.20 -0.69 11.23
C ALA A 50 -14.75 -1.94 11.91
N ILE A 51 -15.85 -2.50 11.40
CA ILE A 51 -16.42 -3.75 11.91
C ILE A 51 -15.38 -4.88 11.90
N LYS A 52 -14.70 -5.08 10.77
CA LYS A 52 -13.64 -6.10 10.66
C LYS A 52 -12.46 -5.82 11.57
N PHE A 53 -12.08 -4.55 11.74
CA PHE A 53 -11.03 -4.15 12.66
C PHE A 53 -11.33 -4.64 14.08
N TYR A 54 -12.51 -4.30 14.61
CA TYR A 54 -12.91 -4.69 15.96
C TYR A 54 -13.04 -6.22 16.11
N LYS A 55 -13.72 -6.86 15.16
CA LYS A 55 -14.12 -8.25 15.28
C LYS A 55 -13.03 -9.26 14.92
N GLU A 56 -12.24 -9.00 13.88
CA GLU A 56 -11.21 -9.94 13.41
C GLU A 56 -9.79 -9.56 13.83
N LEU A 57 -9.45 -8.26 13.86
CA LEU A 57 -8.06 -7.85 14.09
C LEU A 57 -7.75 -7.70 15.57
N VAL A 58 -8.58 -6.97 16.33
CA VAL A 58 -8.29 -6.67 17.75
C VAL A 58 -9.12 -7.49 18.74
N GLY A 59 -10.23 -8.08 18.30
CA GLY A 59 -11.07 -8.96 19.12
C GLY A 59 -11.76 -8.23 20.28
N THR A 60 -12.26 -7.01 20.05
CA THR A 60 -12.98 -6.21 21.04
C THR A 60 -14.37 -5.82 20.54
N LEU A 61 -15.21 -5.30 21.43
CA LEU A 61 -16.58 -4.88 21.08
C LEU A 61 -16.55 -3.70 20.10
N CYS A 62 -17.26 -3.82 18.97
CA CYS A 62 -17.45 -2.73 18.03
C CYS A 62 -18.48 -1.72 18.61
N PRO A 63 -18.15 -0.42 18.71
CA PRO A 63 -19.10 0.60 19.13
C PRO A 63 -20.27 0.69 18.16
N SER A 64 -21.50 0.79 18.68
CA SER A 64 -22.74 0.88 17.90
C SER A 64 -22.84 -0.14 16.75
N GLU A 65 -22.39 -1.37 17.01
CA GLU A 65 -22.28 -2.44 16.01
C GLU A 65 -23.57 -2.65 15.23
N ASP A 66 -24.71 -2.77 15.90
CA ASP A 66 -26.02 -2.99 15.24
C ASP A 66 -26.40 -1.83 14.31
N ALA A 67 -26.18 -0.58 14.73
CA ALA A 67 -26.45 0.59 13.88
C ALA A 67 -25.50 0.66 12.68
N ALA A 68 -24.23 0.28 12.86
CA ALA A 68 -23.23 0.21 11.79
C ALA A 68 -23.55 -0.89 10.77
N LYS A 69 -23.96 -2.08 11.22
CA LYS A 69 -24.44 -3.16 10.35
C LYS A 69 -25.71 -2.74 9.61
N TYR A 70 -26.66 -2.13 10.31
CA TYR A 70 -27.91 -1.62 9.72
C TYR A 70 -27.62 -0.63 8.59
N PHE A 71 -26.65 0.27 8.76
CA PHE A 71 -26.21 1.16 7.70
C PHE A 71 -25.68 0.42 6.46
N ILE A 72 -24.78 -0.54 6.61
CA ILE A 72 -24.25 -1.31 5.48
C ILE A 72 -25.39 -2.07 4.79
N TYR A 73 -26.25 -2.75 5.56
CA TYR A 73 -27.39 -3.51 5.05
C TYR A 73 -28.34 -2.65 4.19
N ASN A 74 -28.75 -1.48 4.69
CA ASN A 74 -29.70 -0.61 3.98
C ASN A 74 -29.11 0.16 2.79
N LYS A 75 -27.78 0.12 2.59
CA LYS A 75 -27.12 0.75 1.46
C LYS A 75 -26.75 -0.24 0.35
N GLN A 76 -27.26 -1.47 0.40
CA GLN A 76 -27.21 -2.38 -0.75
C GLN A 76 -28.15 -1.87 -1.85
N ASN A 77 -27.67 -1.82 -3.08
CA ASN A 77 -28.49 -1.49 -4.24
C ASN A 77 -29.37 -2.67 -4.65
N GLU A 78 -30.42 -2.42 -5.42
CA GLU A 78 -31.33 -3.46 -5.93
C GLU A 78 -30.61 -4.51 -6.80
N ASP A 79 -29.48 -4.14 -7.42
CA ASP A 79 -28.66 -5.06 -8.20
C ASP A 79 -27.88 -6.07 -7.34
N GLY A 80 -27.84 -5.88 -6.02
CA GLY A 80 -27.13 -6.71 -5.04
C GLY A 80 -25.74 -6.20 -4.67
N GLY A 81 -25.20 -5.20 -5.38
CA GLY A 81 -23.90 -4.61 -5.06
C GLY A 81 -24.01 -3.44 -4.08
N TRP A 82 -22.85 -2.92 -3.67
CA TRP A 82 -22.74 -1.72 -2.84
C TRP A 82 -21.96 -0.61 -3.56
N PRO A 83 -22.37 0.66 -3.40
CA PRO A 83 -21.71 1.79 -4.03
C PRO A 83 -20.66 2.47 -3.15
N TYR A 84 -19.92 3.42 -3.72
CA TYR A 84 -19.37 4.51 -2.92
C TYR A 84 -20.42 5.61 -2.81
N ILE A 85 -20.71 6.06 -1.59
CA ILE A 85 -21.77 7.05 -1.34
C ILE A 85 -21.57 8.33 -2.16
N SER A 86 -20.33 8.81 -2.31
CA SER A 86 -20.03 10.07 -3.01
C SER A 86 -19.33 9.93 -4.35
N ASN A 87 -18.68 8.80 -4.64
CA ASN A 87 -17.69 8.72 -5.72
C ASN A 87 -18.17 7.94 -6.95
N THR A 88 -19.24 7.14 -6.82
CA THR A 88 -19.80 6.35 -7.94
C THR A 88 -21.22 6.78 -8.31
N ASN A 89 -21.71 7.93 -7.80
CA ASN A 89 -23.09 8.39 -8.00
C ASN A 89 -24.15 7.34 -7.65
N GLY A 90 -23.87 6.51 -6.63
CA GLY A 90 -24.76 5.44 -6.21
C GLY A 90 -24.61 4.12 -6.98
N GLU A 91 -23.73 4.03 -7.99
CA GLU A 91 -23.49 2.77 -8.69
C GLU A 91 -22.66 1.78 -7.86
N SER A 92 -23.05 0.51 -7.92
CA SER A 92 -22.35 -0.60 -7.27
C SER A 92 -20.93 -0.78 -7.84
N ASN A 93 -19.96 -1.04 -6.96
CA ASN A 93 -18.58 -1.31 -7.37
C ASN A 93 -17.96 -2.49 -6.60
N ILE A 94 -16.85 -3.01 -7.13
CA ILE A 94 -16.21 -4.22 -6.62
C ILE A 94 -15.68 -4.04 -5.20
N GLU A 95 -15.07 -2.90 -4.89
CA GLU A 95 -14.44 -2.72 -3.59
C GLU A 95 -15.47 -2.56 -2.47
N ALA A 96 -16.46 -1.69 -2.65
CA ALA A 96 -17.53 -1.49 -1.67
C ALA A 96 -18.32 -2.78 -1.44
N THR A 97 -18.62 -3.53 -2.50
CA THR A 97 -19.30 -4.83 -2.40
C THR A 97 -18.46 -5.84 -1.61
N CYS A 98 -17.16 -5.94 -1.91
CA CYS A 98 -16.28 -6.87 -1.20
C CYS A 98 -16.15 -6.52 0.30
N TRP A 99 -15.94 -5.25 0.65
CA TRP A 99 -15.87 -4.82 2.05
C TRP A 99 -17.19 -5.07 2.79
N ALA A 100 -18.33 -4.71 2.20
CA ALA A 100 -19.65 -4.94 2.80
C ALA A 100 -19.90 -6.42 3.06
N LEU A 101 -19.62 -7.28 2.06
CA LEU A 101 -19.73 -8.73 2.20
C LEU A 101 -18.83 -9.27 3.31
N GLN A 102 -17.56 -8.88 3.32
CA GLN A 102 -16.60 -9.33 4.33
C GLN A 102 -16.95 -8.88 5.76
N ALA A 103 -17.71 -7.80 5.92
CA ALA A 103 -18.17 -7.32 7.22
C ALA A 103 -19.46 -8.00 7.66
N LEU A 104 -20.47 -8.07 6.77
CA LEU A 104 -21.76 -8.70 7.08
C LEU A 104 -21.64 -10.22 7.26
N SER A 105 -20.73 -10.89 6.55
CA SER A 105 -20.46 -12.32 6.72
C SER A 105 -19.88 -12.70 8.08
N LEU A 106 -19.60 -11.74 8.96
CA LEU A 106 -19.19 -12.01 10.34
C LEU A 106 -20.37 -12.28 11.28
N TYR A 107 -21.60 -12.10 10.82
CA TYR A 107 -22.82 -12.23 11.60
C TYR A 107 -23.74 -13.27 10.97
N ASP A 108 -23.15 -14.42 10.62
CA ASP A 108 -23.80 -15.55 9.93
C ASP A 108 -25.27 -15.75 10.36
N ASN A 109 -26.15 -15.91 9.37
CA ASN A 109 -27.62 -16.01 9.43
C ASN A 109 -28.42 -14.69 9.56
N GLU A 110 -27.85 -13.58 10.06
CA GLU A 110 -28.59 -12.31 10.18
C GLU A 110 -28.77 -11.60 8.82
N TYR A 111 -27.79 -11.78 7.92
CA TYR A 111 -27.68 -11.03 6.65
C TYR A 111 -27.59 -11.95 5.42
N GLN A 112 -28.09 -13.18 5.51
CA GLN A 112 -27.90 -14.20 4.48
C GLN A 112 -28.40 -13.73 3.10
N ASP A 113 -29.61 -13.18 3.03
CA ASP A 113 -30.22 -12.74 1.77
C ASP A 113 -29.40 -11.65 1.06
N CYS A 114 -28.89 -10.66 1.80
CA CYS A 114 -28.09 -9.60 1.19
C CYS A 114 -26.68 -10.08 0.81
N ILE A 115 -26.10 -11.01 1.59
CA ILE A 115 -24.82 -11.66 1.27
C ILE A 115 -24.94 -12.44 -0.05
N GLU A 116 -26.00 -13.25 -0.21
CA GLU A 116 -26.22 -14.04 -1.43
C GLU A 116 -26.40 -13.14 -2.66
N LYS A 117 -27.18 -12.05 -2.54
CA LYS A 117 -27.32 -11.05 -3.61
C LYS A 117 -25.97 -10.44 -4.00
N GLY A 118 -25.13 -10.10 -3.02
CA GLY A 118 -23.80 -9.56 -3.28
C GLY A 118 -22.85 -10.56 -3.95
N ILE A 119 -22.88 -11.82 -3.55
CA ILE A 119 -22.10 -12.89 -4.20
C ILE A 119 -22.56 -13.08 -5.65
N LEU A 120 -23.87 -13.12 -5.90
CA LEU A 120 -24.43 -13.22 -7.25
C LEU A 120 -24.04 -12.01 -8.11
N TRP A 121 -24.01 -10.81 -7.53
CA TRP A 121 -23.51 -9.61 -8.21
C TRP A 121 -22.04 -9.77 -8.59
N LEU A 122 -21.17 -10.22 -7.68
CA LEU A 122 -19.75 -10.47 -7.97
C LEU A 122 -19.55 -11.50 -9.09
N ILE A 123 -20.30 -12.61 -9.06
CA ILE A 123 -20.28 -13.65 -10.11
C ILE A 123 -20.68 -13.04 -11.45
N LYS A 124 -21.77 -12.27 -11.50
CA LYS A 124 -22.24 -11.61 -12.72
C LYS A 124 -21.15 -10.69 -13.31
N LYS A 125 -20.42 -9.96 -12.46
CA LYS A 125 -19.31 -9.08 -12.89
C LYS A 125 -18.07 -9.83 -13.39
N ASN A 126 -17.92 -11.12 -13.06
CA ASN A 126 -16.82 -11.95 -13.58
C ASN A 126 -17.01 -12.35 -15.06
N THR A 127 -18.22 -12.20 -15.60
CA THR A 127 -18.58 -12.81 -16.88
C THR A 127 -18.40 -11.85 -18.08
N LYS A 128 -17.35 -12.06 -18.89
CA LYS A 128 -17.30 -11.64 -20.31
C LYS A 128 -16.88 -12.79 -21.22
N LYS A 129 -17.43 -12.75 -22.45
CA LYS A 129 -17.94 -13.91 -23.18
C LYS A 129 -16.91 -14.82 -23.87
N GLU A 130 -15.64 -14.46 -24.09
CA GLU A 130 -14.65 -15.38 -24.72
C GLU A 130 -13.20 -15.33 -24.16
N ILE A 131 -13.07 -15.08 -22.83
CA ILE A 131 -11.86 -15.23 -21.98
C ILE A 131 -10.99 -13.98 -21.83
N ASP A 132 -11.46 -13.04 -21.01
CA ASP A 132 -10.68 -12.45 -19.92
C ASP A 132 -11.75 -12.31 -18.77
N THR A 133 -11.83 -13.05 -17.64
CA THR A 133 -10.92 -13.08 -16.49
C THR A 133 -11.17 -12.08 -15.40
N GLY A 134 -10.80 -12.44 -14.17
CA GLY A 134 -10.58 -11.46 -13.13
C GLY A 134 -11.77 -10.51 -12.94
N TRP A 135 -11.52 -9.40 -12.29
CA TRP A 135 -12.52 -8.37 -12.07
C TRP A 135 -11.92 -7.00 -12.35
N GLY A 136 -12.71 -6.14 -12.99
CA GLY A 136 -12.46 -4.71 -13.04
C GLY A 136 -12.95 -4.00 -11.78
N PHE A 137 -13.11 -2.68 -11.82
CA PHE A 137 -13.62 -1.90 -10.70
C PHE A 137 -15.15 -1.74 -10.75
N ILE A 138 -15.68 -1.37 -11.91
CA ILE A 138 -17.10 -1.22 -12.25
C ILE A 138 -17.37 -1.84 -13.63
N ASP A 139 -18.57 -1.67 -14.16
CA ASP A 139 -18.91 -2.12 -15.51
C ASP A 139 -17.98 -1.52 -16.57
N ASP A 140 -17.63 -2.35 -17.54
CA ASP A 140 -16.71 -2.06 -18.64
C ASP A 140 -15.28 -1.67 -18.26
N SER A 141 -14.91 -1.76 -16.98
CA SER A 141 -13.51 -1.69 -16.56
C SER A 141 -12.74 -2.93 -17.01
N ILE A 142 -11.46 -2.74 -17.35
CA ILE A 142 -10.51 -3.83 -17.56
C ILE A 142 -10.23 -4.56 -16.24
N SER A 143 -9.88 -5.85 -16.34
CA SER A 143 -9.53 -6.66 -15.18
C SER A 143 -8.22 -6.23 -14.55
N ARG A 144 -8.22 -6.14 -13.22
CA ARG A 144 -7.11 -5.62 -12.41
C ARG A 144 -6.68 -6.64 -11.37
N THR A 145 -5.40 -6.63 -11.05
CA THR A 145 -4.81 -7.56 -10.07
C THR A 145 -5.40 -7.35 -8.68
N TYR A 146 -5.53 -6.11 -8.22
CA TYR A 146 -6.12 -5.79 -6.91
C TYR A 146 -7.56 -6.28 -6.81
N ASN A 147 -8.44 -5.85 -7.75
CA ASN A 147 -9.86 -6.22 -7.75
C ASN A 147 -10.06 -7.74 -7.83
N THR A 148 -9.31 -8.42 -8.70
CA THR A 148 -9.37 -9.88 -8.84
C THR A 148 -9.00 -10.59 -7.55
N CYS A 149 -7.89 -10.19 -6.93
CA CYS A 149 -7.47 -10.71 -5.64
C CYS A 149 -8.50 -10.39 -4.55
N PHE A 150 -9.07 -9.19 -4.53
CA PHE A 150 -9.98 -8.77 -3.49
C PHE A 150 -11.30 -9.54 -3.53
N VAL A 151 -11.83 -9.82 -4.72
CA VAL A 151 -12.98 -10.72 -4.90
C VAL A 151 -12.66 -12.13 -4.44
N LEU A 152 -11.52 -12.71 -4.85
CA LEU A 152 -11.09 -14.05 -4.41
C LEU A 152 -10.99 -14.15 -2.89
N ARG A 153 -10.31 -13.19 -2.24
CA ARG A 153 -10.18 -13.11 -0.77
C ARG A 153 -11.54 -12.99 -0.09
N THR A 154 -12.46 -12.21 -0.68
CA THR A 154 -13.84 -12.06 -0.18
C THR A 154 -14.59 -13.38 -0.23
N LEU A 155 -14.65 -14.02 -1.41
CA LEU A 155 -15.35 -15.30 -1.58
C LEU A 155 -14.76 -16.39 -0.68
N LYS A 156 -13.44 -16.38 -0.46
CA LYS A 156 -12.77 -17.31 0.46
C LYS A 156 -13.13 -17.06 1.94
N SER A 157 -13.42 -15.82 2.31
CA SER A 157 -13.71 -15.45 3.71
C SER A 157 -15.13 -15.80 4.15
N ILE A 158 -16.07 -15.97 3.22
CA ILE A 158 -17.48 -16.27 3.50
C ILE A 158 -17.64 -17.78 3.71
N LYS A 159 -17.90 -18.22 4.94
CA LYS A 159 -17.93 -19.64 5.32
C LYS A 159 -19.24 -20.34 4.97
N ASN A 160 -20.38 -19.67 5.18
CA ASN A 160 -21.71 -20.23 4.93
C ASN A 160 -22.25 -19.79 3.57
N ASN A 161 -21.44 -19.98 2.53
CA ASN A 161 -21.83 -19.64 1.17
C ASN A 161 -22.64 -20.79 0.54
N HIS A 162 -23.93 -20.53 0.25
CA HIS A 162 -24.79 -21.47 -0.46
C HIS A 162 -24.72 -21.32 -2.00
N ILE A 163 -24.04 -20.27 -2.50
CA ILE A 163 -23.88 -20.00 -3.92
C ILE A 163 -22.61 -20.68 -4.46
N ASN A 164 -22.79 -21.53 -5.47
CA ASN A 164 -21.66 -22.16 -6.16
C ASN A 164 -20.95 -21.16 -7.09
N CYS A 165 -19.75 -20.72 -6.68
CA CYS A 165 -18.88 -19.80 -7.43
C CYS A 165 -17.52 -20.44 -7.80
N GLN A 166 -17.43 -21.78 -7.76
CA GLN A 166 -16.15 -22.48 -7.94
C GLN A 166 -15.55 -22.25 -9.34
N LYS A 167 -16.40 -22.10 -10.36
CA LYS A 167 -15.96 -21.87 -11.75
C LYS A 167 -15.27 -20.51 -11.88
N GLU A 168 -15.85 -19.48 -11.29
CA GLU A 168 -15.35 -18.10 -11.29
C GLU A 168 -14.02 -18.03 -10.52
N ILE A 169 -13.97 -18.67 -9.35
CA ILE A 169 -12.75 -18.81 -8.54
C ILE A 169 -11.62 -19.47 -9.34
N GLU A 170 -11.87 -20.63 -9.96
CA GLU A 170 -10.85 -21.33 -10.74
C GLU A 170 -10.35 -20.53 -11.93
N SER A 171 -11.27 -19.85 -12.64
CA SER A 171 -10.94 -19.00 -13.79
C SER A 171 -10.08 -17.80 -13.39
N ALA A 172 -10.39 -17.17 -12.25
CA ALA A 172 -9.62 -16.05 -11.74
C ALA A 172 -8.26 -16.47 -11.16
N LEU A 173 -8.18 -17.60 -10.47
CA LEU A 173 -6.88 -18.17 -10.05
C LEU A 173 -6.03 -18.53 -11.27
N LYS A 174 -6.64 -19.04 -12.35
CA LYS A 174 -5.94 -19.26 -13.62
C LYS A 174 -5.44 -17.94 -14.22
N TRP A 175 -6.28 -16.91 -14.25
CA TRP A 175 -5.85 -15.58 -14.69
C TRP A 175 -4.65 -15.06 -13.91
N LEU A 176 -4.67 -15.13 -12.57
CA LEU A 176 -3.51 -14.73 -11.75
C LEU A 176 -2.25 -15.53 -12.10
N ARG A 177 -2.37 -16.82 -12.41
CA ARG A 177 -1.22 -17.63 -12.84
C ARG A 177 -0.70 -17.24 -14.22
N ASP A 178 -1.58 -16.88 -15.13
CA ASP A 178 -1.25 -16.54 -16.52
C ASP A 178 -0.74 -15.10 -16.66
N THR A 179 -1.08 -14.22 -15.71
CA THR A 179 -0.60 -12.83 -15.65
C THR A 179 0.73 -12.67 -14.90
N GLN A 180 1.30 -13.74 -14.35
CA GLN A 180 2.60 -13.67 -13.69
C GLN A 180 3.71 -13.41 -14.72
N ASP A 181 4.51 -12.38 -14.49
CA ASP A 181 5.65 -12.05 -15.34
C ASP A 181 6.74 -13.13 -15.30
N ASN A 182 7.60 -13.15 -16.32
CA ASN A 182 8.78 -14.03 -16.37
C ASN A 182 9.72 -13.89 -15.18
N ASN A 183 9.72 -12.73 -14.50
CA ASN A 183 10.50 -12.49 -13.29
C ASN A 183 9.80 -13.01 -11.99
N GLY A 184 8.56 -13.49 -12.09
CA GLY A 184 7.76 -14.01 -10.98
C GLY A 184 6.85 -13.00 -10.28
N ALA A 185 6.78 -11.77 -10.76
CA ALA A 185 6.01 -10.70 -10.15
C ALA A 185 4.70 -10.42 -10.89
N TRP A 186 3.90 -9.51 -10.34
CA TRP A 186 2.68 -9.01 -10.95
C TRP A 186 2.65 -7.49 -11.02
N GLY A 187 2.01 -6.97 -12.07
CA GLY A 187 1.64 -5.57 -12.22
C GLY A 187 0.17 -5.29 -11.90
N GLU A 188 -0.25 -4.06 -12.16
CA GLU A 188 -1.63 -3.57 -11.94
C GLU A 188 -2.67 -4.32 -12.80
N ILE A 189 -2.27 -4.61 -14.04
CA ILE A 189 -3.05 -5.29 -15.08
C ILE A 189 -2.18 -6.35 -15.74
N GLN A 190 -2.77 -7.22 -16.54
CA GLN A 190 -2.04 -8.18 -17.36
C GLN A 190 -1.03 -7.49 -18.27
N GLY A 191 0.23 -7.94 -18.24
CA GLY A 191 1.34 -7.34 -18.99
C GLY A 191 1.78 -5.97 -18.47
N GLY A 192 1.19 -5.48 -17.37
CA GLY A 192 1.61 -4.26 -16.70
C GLY A 192 2.96 -4.44 -16.00
N ARG A 193 3.65 -3.33 -15.72
CA ARG A 193 4.96 -3.36 -15.06
C ARG A 193 4.85 -4.01 -13.67
N SER A 194 5.74 -4.96 -13.39
CA SER A 194 5.88 -5.59 -12.09
C SER A 194 5.98 -4.57 -10.94
N SER A 195 5.18 -4.76 -9.89
CA SER A 195 5.09 -3.87 -8.74
C SER A 195 5.16 -4.65 -7.43
N VAL A 196 5.79 -4.04 -6.42
CA VAL A 196 5.90 -4.61 -5.07
C VAL A 196 4.54 -4.77 -4.39
N PHE A 197 3.59 -3.85 -4.64
CA PHE A 197 2.25 -3.91 -4.06
C PHE A 197 1.45 -5.09 -4.62
N PHE A 198 1.23 -5.15 -5.94
CA PHE A 198 0.46 -6.22 -6.57
C PHE A 198 1.08 -7.59 -6.32
N THR A 199 2.41 -7.69 -6.38
CA THR A 199 3.09 -8.95 -6.08
C THR A 199 2.83 -9.41 -4.65
N ALA A 200 2.92 -8.52 -3.65
CA ALA A 200 2.60 -8.87 -2.27
C ALA A 200 1.12 -9.26 -2.09
N PHE A 201 0.21 -8.55 -2.75
CA PHE A 201 -1.23 -8.81 -2.65
C PHE A 201 -1.63 -10.14 -3.30
N VAL A 202 -1.03 -10.48 -4.44
CA VAL A 202 -1.22 -11.79 -5.09
C VAL A 202 -0.65 -12.92 -4.23
N ILE A 203 0.53 -12.76 -3.64
CA ILE A 203 1.11 -13.74 -2.72
C ILE A 203 0.12 -14.05 -1.58
N LEU A 204 -0.42 -13.01 -0.92
CA LEU A 204 -1.39 -13.18 0.16
C LEU A 204 -2.64 -13.93 -0.31
N THR A 205 -3.14 -13.61 -1.51
CA THR A 205 -4.31 -14.25 -2.10
C THR A 205 -4.07 -15.73 -2.41
N LEU A 206 -2.97 -16.06 -3.11
CA LEU A 206 -2.67 -17.44 -3.47
C LEU A 206 -2.40 -18.32 -2.24
N ILE A 207 -1.79 -17.76 -1.18
CA ILE A 207 -1.59 -18.48 0.09
C ILE A 207 -2.92 -18.84 0.75
N GLU A 208 -3.95 -17.98 0.69
CA GLU A 208 -5.25 -18.26 1.30
C GLU A 208 -6.00 -19.41 0.62
N TYR A 209 -5.73 -19.66 -0.66
CA TYR A 209 -6.26 -20.81 -1.39
C TYR A 209 -5.45 -22.10 -1.21
N ASP A 210 -4.20 -21.99 -0.74
CA ASP A 210 -3.32 -23.10 -0.36
C ASP A 210 -3.26 -24.25 -1.38
N ARG A 211 -2.95 -23.93 -2.64
CA ARG A 211 -2.85 -24.93 -3.72
C ARG A 211 -1.40 -25.26 -4.04
N GLU A 212 -1.09 -26.55 -4.18
CA GLU A 212 0.25 -27.03 -4.58
C GLU A 212 0.77 -26.38 -5.87
N ILE A 213 -0.12 -26.18 -6.86
CA ILE A 213 0.22 -25.57 -8.16
C ILE A 213 0.73 -24.12 -8.05
N ASP A 214 0.36 -23.42 -6.98
CA ASP A 214 0.71 -22.02 -6.76
C ASP A 214 2.01 -21.88 -5.94
N LYS A 215 2.45 -22.93 -5.22
CA LYS A 215 3.66 -22.88 -4.37
C LYS A 215 4.94 -22.44 -5.12
N PRO A 216 5.27 -22.95 -6.33
CA PRO A 216 6.45 -22.48 -7.07
C PRO A 216 6.34 -21.01 -7.48
N ARG A 217 5.13 -20.55 -7.82
CA ARG A 217 4.86 -19.16 -8.21
C ARG A 217 5.01 -18.22 -7.03
N ILE A 218 4.45 -18.58 -5.88
CA ILE A 218 4.60 -17.85 -4.60
C ILE A 218 6.07 -17.75 -4.22
N LYS A 219 6.83 -18.85 -4.33
CA LYS A 219 8.27 -18.84 -4.03
C LYS A 219 9.02 -17.85 -4.93
N LYS A 220 8.81 -17.91 -6.25
CA LYS A 220 9.44 -17.03 -7.23
C LYS A 220 9.08 -15.56 -6.99
N ALA A 221 7.84 -15.29 -6.64
CA ALA A 221 7.34 -13.96 -6.31
C ALA A 221 7.98 -13.39 -5.03
N LEU A 222 8.10 -14.20 -3.98
CA LEU A 222 8.79 -13.83 -2.75
C LEU A 222 10.28 -13.54 -3.00
N ASP A 223 10.94 -14.34 -3.85
CA ASP A 223 12.34 -14.12 -4.25
C ASP A 223 12.53 -12.81 -5.02
N TRP A 224 11.62 -12.51 -5.95
CA TRP A 224 11.61 -11.24 -6.67
C TRP A 224 11.36 -10.06 -5.73
N LEU A 225 10.34 -10.15 -4.87
CA LEU A 225 9.97 -9.09 -3.94
C LEU A 225 11.12 -8.77 -2.97
N GLU A 226 11.78 -9.81 -2.45
CA GLU A 226 12.95 -9.67 -1.59
C GLU A 226 14.13 -8.98 -2.30
N THR A 227 14.45 -9.41 -3.52
CA THR A 227 15.51 -8.79 -4.32
C THR A 227 15.17 -7.33 -4.62
N ARG A 228 13.95 -7.06 -5.09
CA ARG A 228 13.50 -5.72 -5.46
C ARG A 228 13.56 -4.74 -4.28
N ILE A 229 13.13 -5.15 -3.09
CA ILE A 229 13.18 -4.33 -1.87
C ILE A 229 14.63 -4.07 -1.44
N LYS A 230 15.54 -5.06 -1.58
CA LYS A 230 16.97 -4.87 -1.29
C LYS A 230 17.62 -3.86 -2.24
N ASP A 231 17.18 -3.80 -3.49
CA ASP A 231 17.71 -2.89 -4.50
C ASP A 231 17.23 -1.44 -4.29
N ILE A 232 15.93 -1.24 -4.06
CA ILE A 232 15.35 0.11 -3.91
C ILE A 232 15.50 0.66 -2.49
N GLY A 233 15.61 -0.21 -1.48
CA GLY A 233 15.65 0.15 -0.07
C GLY A 233 14.26 0.38 0.54
N LEU A 234 14.14 0.17 1.85
CA LEU A 234 12.85 0.20 2.57
C LEU A 234 12.17 1.57 2.65
N TYR A 235 12.91 2.65 2.38
CA TYR A 235 12.40 4.03 2.39
C TYR A 235 12.00 4.52 0.99
N ASP A 236 11.97 3.64 -0.01
CA ASP A 236 11.51 4.00 -1.35
C ASP A 236 9.99 4.27 -1.37
N ASN A 237 9.57 5.33 -2.09
CA ASN A 237 8.17 5.77 -2.17
C ASN A 237 7.23 4.66 -2.65
N SER A 238 7.70 3.72 -3.49
CA SER A 238 6.89 2.60 -3.98
C SER A 238 6.51 1.58 -2.90
N LEU A 239 7.19 1.62 -1.73
CA LEU A 239 6.85 0.85 -0.55
C LEU A 239 5.94 1.62 0.41
N GLU A 240 5.74 2.91 0.19
CA GLU A 240 4.84 3.73 1.01
C GLU A 240 3.43 3.72 0.44
N CYS A 241 3.30 4.08 -0.84
CA CYS A 241 2.02 4.21 -1.51
C CYS A 241 2.10 3.81 -2.98
N TYR A 242 1.04 3.17 -3.47
CA TYR A 242 0.79 2.98 -4.89
C TYR A 242 -0.54 3.65 -5.26
N LEU A 243 -0.53 4.47 -6.32
CA LEU A 243 -1.73 5.10 -6.89
C LEU A 243 -2.17 4.31 -8.14
N GLU A 244 -3.35 3.69 -8.09
CA GLU A 244 -4.07 3.24 -9.28
C GLU A 244 -5.04 4.33 -9.74
N LEU A 245 -5.14 4.53 -11.05
CA LEU A 245 -6.22 5.31 -11.64
C LEU A 245 -7.20 4.34 -12.30
N MET A 246 -8.29 4.05 -11.61
CA MET A 246 -9.31 3.13 -12.10
C MET A 246 -10.28 3.89 -13.00
N GLU A 247 -10.41 3.41 -14.23
CA GLU A 247 -11.33 3.96 -15.22
C GLU A 247 -12.50 2.99 -15.45
N GLY A 248 -13.69 3.54 -15.67
CA GLY A 248 -14.87 2.78 -16.06
C GLY A 248 -16.01 3.70 -16.49
N ARG A 249 -17.20 3.13 -16.68
CA ARG A 249 -18.38 3.89 -17.12
C ARG A 249 -19.50 3.82 -16.09
N VAL A 250 -20.10 4.97 -15.81
CA VAL A 250 -21.33 5.12 -15.03
C VAL A 250 -22.31 5.92 -15.87
N ASN A 251 -23.48 5.37 -16.18
CA ASN A 251 -24.50 6.04 -17.01
C ASN A 251 -23.92 6.65 -18.30
N ASN A 252 -23.14 5.85 -19.03
CA ASN A 252 -22.38 6.24 -20.24
C ASN A 252 -21.30 7.32 -20.07
N SER A 253 -21.12 7.87 -18.87
CA SER A 253 -20.08 8.85 -18.56
C SER A 253 -18.79 8.15 -18.11
N LEU A 254 -17.65 8.61 -18.60
CA LEU A 254 -16.35 8.11 -18.13
C LEU A 254 -16.11 8.60 -16.70
N VAL A 255 -15.80 7.67 -15.81
CA VAL A 255 -15.44 7.95 -14.42
C VAL A 255 -13.99 7.53 -14.19
N ARG A 256 -13.24 8.37 -13.48
CA ARG A 256 -11.86 8.11 -13.07
C ARG A 256 -11.76 8.23 -11.55
N ILE A 257 -11.37 7.16 -10.90
CA ILE A 257 -11.27 7.11 -9.44
C ILE A 257 -9.81 6.87 -9.05
N PRO A 258 -9.17 7.81 -8.33
CA PRO A 258 -7.86 7.58 -7.77
C PRO A 258 -7.95 6.64 -6.57
N PHE A 259 -7.11 5.61 -6.58
CA PHE A 259 -7.11 4.57 -5.58
C PHE A 259 -5.71 4.46 -4.95
N PHE A 260 -5.61 4.68 -3.65
CA PHE A 260 -4.33 4.75 -2.95
C PHE A 260 -4.15 3.53 -2.04
N HIS A 261 -3.15 2.71 -2.34
CA HIS A 261 -2.80 1.55 -1.53
C HIS A 261 -1.67 1.86 -0.56
N TYR A 262 -1.82 1.45 0.70
CA TYR A 262 -0.74 1.54 1.68
C TYR A 262 0.11 0.26 1.65
N VAL A 263 1.31 0.35 1.09
CA VAL A 263 1.99 -0.83 0.51
C VAL A 263 2.75 -1.66 1.55
N LEU A 264 3.47 -1.01 2.47
CA LEU A 264 4.38 -1.67 3.40
C LEU A 264 3.72 -2.77 4.26
N PRO A 265 2.51 -2.60 4.83
CA PRO A 265 1.89 -3.65 5.63
C PRO A 265 1.61 -4.92 4.82
N HIS A 266 1.17 -4.78 3.58
CA HIS A 266 0.91 -5.92 2.68
C HIS A 266 2.17 -6.72 2.39
N ILE A 267 3.30 -6.03 2.18
CA ILE A 267 4.61 -6.68 2.02
C ILE A 267 4.97 -7.46 3.28
N VAL A 268 4.87 -6.83 4.45
CA VAL A 268 5.17 -7.50 5.73
C VAL A 268 4.31 -8.75 5.91
N CYS A 269 3.00 -8.62 5.70
CA CYS A 269 2.06 -9.75 5.76
C CYS A 269 2.45 -10.85 4.76
N ALA A 270 2.82 -10.51 3.53
CA ALA A 270 3.20 -11.48 2.50
C ALA A 270 4.46 -12.27 2.90
N PHE A 271 5.48 -11.62 3.49
CA PHE A 271 6.66 -12.32 3.99
C PHE A 271 6.33 -13.22 5.20
N ILE A 272 5.48 -12.78 6.12
CA ILE A 272 5.08 -13.57 7.29
C ILE A 272 4.30 -14.82 6.83
N LYS A 273 3.25 -14.63 6.02
CA LYS A 273 2.40 -15.72 5.48
C LYS A 273 3.19 -16.65 4.56
N GLY A 274 4.12 -16.10 3.78
CA GLY A 274 5.03 -16.85 2.90
C GLY A 274 6.14 -17.62 3.63
N GLY A 275 6.08 -17.72 4.96
CA GLY A 275 7.05 -18.47 5.76
C GLY A 275 8.38 -17.75 6.01
N ARG A 276 8.59 -16.55 5.45
CA ARG A 276 9.81 -15.73 5.58
C ARG A 276 9.74 -14.72 6.73
N HIS A 277 8.99 -15.03 7.79
CA HIS A 277 8.81 -14.20 8.99
C HIS A 277 10.12 -13.72 9.67
N ASN A 278 11.22 -14.47 9.56
CA ASN A 278 12.53 -14.07 10.11
C ASN A 278 13.37 -13.18 9.17
N ASN A 279 12.81 -12.77 8.02
CA ASN A 279 13.51 -11.89 7.07
C ASN A 279 13.69 -10.48 7.67
N SER A 280 14.82 -9.84 7.38
CA SER A 280 15.09 -8.47 7.86
C SER A 280 14.10 -7.44 7.32
N ILE A 281 13.47 -7.69 6.16
CA ILE A 281 12.39 -6.88 5.60
C ILE A 281 11.21 -6.82 6.56
N VAL A 282 10.83 -7.95 7.19
CA VAL A 282 9.74 -7.99 8.18
C VAL A 282 10.11 -7.12 9.38
N PHE A 283 11.29 -7.32 9.96
CA PHE A 283 11.69 -6.56 11.14
C PHE A 283 11.79 -5.06 10.87
N ASN A 284 12.54 -4.68 9.84
CA ASN A 284 12.77 -3.29 9.50
C ASN A 284 11.47 -2.62 9.00
N GLY A 285 10.61 -3.36 8.28
CA GLY A 285 9.28 -2.90 7.89
C GLY A 285 8.38 -2.60 9.08
N MET A 286 8.36 -3.47 10.09
CA MET A 286 7.61 -3.22 11.33
C MET A 286 8.14 -2.04 12.13
N ILE A 287 9.47 -1.85 12.16
CA ILE A 287 10.06 -0.63 12.76
C ILE A 287 9.63 0.62 11.98
N LEU A 288 9.67 0.57 10.65
CA LEU A 288 9.27 1.71 9.82
C LEU A 288 7.78 2.03 9.96
N LEU A 289 6.91 1.01 10.05
CA LEU A 289 5.49 1.21 10.39
C LEU A 289 5.35 1.87 11.76
N LYS A 290 6.12 1.45 12.78
CA LYS A 290 6.12 2.14 14.08
C LYS A 290 6.60 3.59 13.95
N GLU A 291 7.67 3.86 13.21
CA GLU A 291 8.21 5.21 13.00
C GLU A 291 7.18 6.14 12.34
N ARG A 292 6.27 5.61 11.50
CA ARG A 292 5.19 6.35 10.82
C ARG A 292 3.90 6.49 11.61
N PHE A 293 3.81 5.88 12.79
CA PHE A 293 2.62 5.94 13.63
C PHE A 293 2.53 7.29 14.33
N ILE A 294 1.45 8.03 14.06
CA ILE A 294 1.15 9.34 14.65
C ILE A 294 -0.01 9.18 15.62
N ASP A 295 0.29 8.68 16.81
CA ASP A 295 -0.63 8.68 17.95
C ASP A 295 -2.07 8.23 17.63
N GLY A 296 -2.21 6.99 17.13
CA GLY A 296 -3.49 6.35 16.88
C GLY A 296 -3.87 6.17 15.42
N TYR A 297 -3.08 6.73 14.49
CA TYR A 297 -3.22 6.48 13.05
C TYR A 297 -1.87 6.50 12.34
N TRP A 298 -1.86 6.21 11.03
CA TRP A 298 -0.67 6.27 10.20
C TRP A 298 -0.73 7.45 9.25
N ASN A 299 0.39 8.16 9.12
CA ASN A 299 0.52 9.10 8.02
C ASN A 299 0.56 8.33 6.70
N HIS A 300 -0.11 8.89 5.70
CA HIS A 300 -0.16 8.32 4.37
C HIS A 300 0.34 9.39 3.39
N PRO A 301 1.31 9.09 2.50
CA PRO A 301 1.96 10.10 1.64
C PRO A 301 0.98 10.96 0.83
N PHE A 302 -0.13 10.37 0.35
CA PHE A 302 -1.20 11.10 -0.34
C PHE A 302 -1.79 12.27 0.48
N VAL A 303 -1.80 12.17 1.81
CA VAL A 303 -2.42 13.13 2.72
C VAL A 303 -1.42 13.71 3.73
N GLU A 304 -0.12 13.60 3.44
CA GLU A 304 0.99 13.93 4.38
C GLU A 304 0.94 15.38 4.89
N ASN A 305 0.39 16.30 4.10
CA ASN A 305 0.25 17.72 4.44
C ASN A 305 -1.16 18.09 4.92
N SER A 306 -1.91 17.13 5.45
CA SER A 306 -3.28 17.35 5.93
C SER A 306 -3.52 16.70 7.29
N ASN A 307 -4.59 17.11 7.97
CA ASN A 307 -5.05 16.47 9.21
C ASN A 307 -5.93 15.25 8.95
N LEU A 308 -5.92 14.71 7.71
CA LEU A 308 -6.75 13.56 7.36
C LEU A 308 -6.15 12.28 7.94
N LYS A 309 -7.01 11.47 8.54
CA LYS A 309 -6.66 10.21 9.19
C LYS A 309 -7.21 9.04 8.36
N PRO A 310 -6.44 8.49 7.40
CA PRO A 310 -6.94 7.48 6.48
C PRO A 310 -7.17 6.14 7.19
N ILE A 311 -8.42 5.67 7.24
CA ILE A 311 -8.79 4.42 7.90
C ILE A 311 -8.07 3.21 7.28
N TRP A 312 -7.81 3.23 5.98
CA TRP A 312 -7.15 2.11 5.29
C TRP A 312 -5.70 1.93 5.74
N ALA A 313 -4.93 3.02 5.87
CA ALA A 313 -3.56 2.94 6.37
C ALA A 313 -3.51 2.43 7.82
N LEU A 314 -4.50 2.81 8.64
CA LEU A 314 -4.65 2.29 10.01
C LEU A 314 -4.96 0.79 10.00
N TYR A 315 -5.99 0.38 9.25
CA TYR A 315 -6.43 -1.02 9.17
C TYR A 315 -5.28 -1.93 8.70
N ASP A 316 -4.63 -1.59 7.59
CA ASP A 316 -3.58 -2.39 6.99
C ASP A 316 -2.37 -2.52 7.93
N SER A 317 -1.99 -1.42 8.58
CA SER A 317 -0.88 -1.41 9.54
C SER A 317 -1.20 -2.28 10.75
N ILE A 318 -2.39 -2.14 11.33
CA ILE A 318 -2.80 -2.94 12.48
C ILE A 318 -2.90 -4.42 12.12
N GLN A 319 -3.36 -4.75 10.92
CA GLN A 319 -3.33 -6.13 10.44
C GLN A 319 -1.90 -6.71 10.46
N ALA A 320 -0.89 -5.95 10.03
CA ALA A 320 0.51 -6.40 10.10
C ALA A 320 0.99 -6.58 11.56
N PHE A 321 0.65 -5.66 12.47
CA PHE A 321 0.98 -5.80 13.90
C PHE A 321 0.31 -7.01 14.55
N CYS A 322 -1.00 -7.21 14.33
CA CYS A 322 -1.74 -8.36 14.84
C CYS A 322 -1.21 -9.68 14.24
N MET A 323 -0.86 -9.70 12.96
CA MET A 323 -0.28 -10.89 12.33
C MET A 323 1.09 -11.25 12.92
N LEU A 324 1.93 -10.25 13.19
CA LEU A 324 3.19 -10.46 13.89
C LEU A 324 2.95 -11.00 15.31
N GLN A 325 2.02 -10.40 16.06
CA GLN A 325 1.65 -10.84 17.40
C GLN A 325 1.18 -12.30 17.41
N GLN A 326 0.28 -12.69 16.50
CA GLN A 326 -0.20 -14.05 16.35
C GLN A 326 0.94 -15.03 16.02
N ARG A 327 1.88 -14.63 15.15
CA ARG A 327 3.03 -15.48 14.79
C ARG A 327 3.94 -15.79 15.99
N TYR A 328 4.10 -14.84 16.91
CA TYR A 328 4.95 -14.99 18.10
C TYR A 328 4.16 -15.24 19.40
N ALA A 329 2.85 -15.51 19.29
CA ALA A 329 1.92 -15.72 20.40
C ALA A 329 2.43 -16.68 21.50
N PRO A 330 3.11 -17.82 21.18
CA PRO A 330 3.64 -18.71 22.22
C PRO A 330 4.65 -18.05 23.18
N THR A 331 5.26 -16.94 22.78
CA THR A 331 6.19 -16.14 23.60
C THR A 331 5.63 -14.76 23.94
N TRP A 332 4.43 -14.43 23.46
CA TRP A 332 3.77 -13.15 23.66
C TRP A 332 3.00 -13.14 24.97
N VAL A 333 3.69 -12.76 26.05
CA VAL A 333 3.04 -12.61 27.35
C VAL A 333 2.31 -11.26 27.37
N SER A 334 1.04 -11.28 26.96
CA SER A 334 0.09 -10.19 27.18
C SER A 334 -0.19 -10.02 28.68
N LYS A 335 -0.22 -8.78 29.16
CA LYS A 335 -0.48 -8.44 30.56
C LYS A 335 -1.97 -8.35 30.90
N THR A 336 -2.88 -8.79 30.03
CA THR A 336 -4.32 -8.57 30.22
C THR A 336 -5.09 -9.87 30.10
N ASN A 337 -5.06 -10.69 31.16
CA ASN A 337 -6.16 -11.57 31.50
C ASN A 337 -6.29 -11.59 33.02
N ASN A 338 -7.30 -10.88 33.52
CA ASN A 338 -7.86 -11.16 34.84
C ASN A 338 -8.50 -12.54 34.78
N LYS A 339 -7.73 -13.57 35.14
CA LYS A 339 -8.11 -14.83 35.82
C LYS A 339 -6.87 -15.71 35.95
N GLY A 340 -6.31 -15.81 37.16
CA GLY A 340 -5.45 -16.92 37.59
C GLY A 340 -3.93 -16.77 37.39
N CYS A 341 -3.24 -16.48 38.49
CA CYS A 341 -1.86 -16.83 38.90
C CYS A 341 -0.88 -17.49 37.88
N HIS A 342 0.30 -16.91 37.63
CA HIS A 342 1.54 -17.14 38.43
C HIS A 342 2.86 -16.65 37.76
N PHE A 343 3.75 -16.15 38.64
CA PHE A 343 5.22 -15.96 38.61
C PHE A 343 5.92 -15.16 37.49
N TYR A 344 6.27 -13.91 37.87
CA TYR A 344 7.31 -13.10 37.25
C TYR A 344 8.72 -13.52 37.74
N ARG A 345 9.72 -13.57 36.83
CA ARG A 345 11.13 -13.37 37.20
C ARG A 345 11.63 -12.02 36.65
N LYS A 346 12.37 -11.31 37.50
CA LYS A 346 12.77 -9.90 37.39
C LYS A 346 13.80 -9.58 36.28
N ASN A 347 14.05 -10.49 35.32
CA ASN A 347 15.04 -10.32 34.24
C ASN A 347 14.53 -10.68 32.81
N ASP A 348 13.22 -10.85 32.59
CA ASP A 348 12.68 -11.24 31.27
C ASP A 348 12.53 -10.05 30.32
N VAL A 349 13.60 -9.75 29.62
CA VAL A 349 13.66 -8.70 28.63
C VAL A 349 13.05 -9.20 27.29
N LYS A 350 11.75 -8.92 27.08
CA LYS A 350 10.90 -9.37 25.95
C LYS A 350 11.00 -8.45 24.73
N TYR A 351 12.04 -8.63 23.91
CA TYR A 351 12.19 -7.95 22.62
C TYR A 351 11.97 -8.91 21.46
N PHE A 352 11.41 -8.42 20.35
CA PHE A 352 11.64 -9.07 19.07
C PHE A 352 13.07 -8.74 18.60
N ILE A 353 13.91 -9.78 18.51
CA ILE A 353 15.27 -9.71 17.97
C ILE A 353 15.36 -10.83 16.93
N VAL A 354 15.63 -10.49 15.67
CA VAL A 354 16.01 -11.50 14.68
C VAL A 354 17.40 -12.02 15.07
N PRO A 355 17.62 -13.33 15.30
CA PRO A 355 18.94 -13.86 15.56
C PRO A 355 19.81 -13.66 14.31
N PHE A 356 20.65 -12.63 14.36
CA PHE A 356 21.66 -12.34 13.35
C PHE A 356 22.69 -13.48 13.33
N LYS A 357 22.43 -14.56 12.58
CA LYS A 357 23.52 -15.45 12.17
C LYS A 357 24.33 -14.74 11.09
N LYS A 358 25.57 -14.39 11.46
CA LYS A 358 26.59 -13.62 10.74
C LYS A 358 26.28 -12.13 10.57
N MET A 359 26.57 -11.38 11.64
CA MET A 359 27.27 -10.11 11.49
C MET A 359 28.55 -10.34 10.68
N VAL A 360 28.55 -9.97 9.41
CA VAL A 360 29.66 -9.13 8.96
C VAL A 360 29.28 -7.74 9.44
N ALA A 361 30.15 -7.14 10.24
CA ALA A 361 29.98 -5.77 10.70
C ALA A 361 29.72 -4.87 9.48
N VAL A 362 28.50 -4.37 9.35
CA VAL A 362 28.28 -3.09 8.67
C VAL A 362 28.14 -2.06 9.77
N THR A 363 29.23 -1.89 10.52
CA THR A 363 29.48 -0.60 11.14
C THR A 363 29.85 0.35 10.02
N THR A 364 29.16 1.49 10.01
CA THR A 364 29.61 2.79 9.49
C THR A 364 29.78 2.89 7.98
N PHE A 365 29.26 3.97 7.40
CA PHE A 365 29.79 4.65 6.22
C PHE A 365 30.52 3.74 5.21
N ASN A 366 29.85 3.32 4.14
CA ASN A 366 30.52 2.63 3.06
C ASN A 366 31.10 3.70 2.11
N PRO A 367 32.40 4.05 2.21
CA PRO A 367 33.00 5.06 1.36
C PRO A 367 32.90 4.63 -0.11
N VAL A 368 32.84 3.34 -0.43
CA VAL A 368 32.65 2.87 -1.82
C VAL A 368 31.24 3.17 -2.33
N ARG A 369 30.19 3.12 -1.50
CA ARG A 369 28.84 3.56 -1.90
C ARG A 369 28.74 5.07 -2.03
N LEU A 370 29.35 5.82 -1.12
CA LEU A 370 29.41 7.28 -1.23
C LEU A 370 30.23 7.71 -2.44
N ILE A 371 31.42 7.13 -2.66
CA ILE A 371 32.27 7.34 -3.82
C ILE A 371 31.56 6.86 -5.09
N SER A 372 30.82 5.75 -5.07
CA SER A 372 30.02 5.31 -6.23
C SER A 372 28.89 6.29 -6.55
N TRP A 373 28.20 6.81 -5.53
CA TRP A 373 27.15 7.81 -5.70
C TRP A 373 27.72 9.17 -6.16
N ILE A 374 28.81 9.63 -5.53
CA ILE A 374 29.58 10.82 -5.90
C ILE A 374 30.12 10.65 -7.32
N ASN A 375 30.75 9.53 -7.66
CA ASN A 375 31.27 9.25 -9.00
C ASN A 375 30.15 9.19 -10.03
N LYS A 376 29.01 8.57 -9.73
CA LYS A 376 27.86 8.55 -10.65
C LYS A 376 27.32 9.96 -10.89
N LYS A 377 27.32 10.82 -9.85
CA LYS A 377 26.92 12.23 -9.95
C LYS A 377 27.97 13.11 -10.64
N ILE A 378 29.26 12.90 -10.38
CA ILE A 378 30.40 13.55 -11.06
C ILE A 378 30.45 13.13 -12.53
N ILE A 379 30.17 11.88 -12.87
CA ILE A 379 30.10 11.41 -14.26
C ILE A 379 28.91 12.06 -14.97
N THR A 380 27.73 12.14 -14.35
CA THR A 380 26.61 12.89 -14.94
C THR A 380 26.89 14.39 -15.04
N PHE A 381 27.61 14.97 -14.08
CA PHE A 381 28.01 16.38 -14.10
C PHE A 381 29.06 16.66 -15.18
N GLY A 382 30.10 15.82 -15.28
CA GLY A 382 31.13 15.87 -16.31
C GLY A 382 30.57 15.62 -17.71
N GLY A 383 29.58 14.74 -17.84
CA GLY A 383 28.83 14.55 -19.08
C GLY A 383 28.02 15.81 -19.45
N LEU A 384 27.34 16.43 -18.48
CA LEU A 384 26.56 17.64 -18.70
C LEU A 384 27.45 18.85 -19.04
N THR A 385 28.59 19.03 -18.35
CA THR A 385 29.55 20.10 -18.64
C THR A 385 30.22 19.90 -19.99
N LEU A 386 30.53 18.67 -20.38
CA LEU A 386 31.05 18.35 -21.72
C LEU A 386 30.01 18.68 -22.80
N VAL A 387 28.74 18.32 -22.60
CA VAL A 387 27.64 18.66 -23.54
C VAL A 387 27.46 20.18 -23.64
N ILE A 388 27.51 20.91 -22.52
CA ILE A 388 27.43 22.38 -22.50
C ILE A 388 28.65 22.99 -23.22
N ALA A 389 29.86 22.49 -22.97
CA ALA A 389 31.08 22.98 -23.62
C ALA A 389 31.07 22.72 -25.13
N ILE A 390 30.65 21.54 -25.58
CA ILE A 390 30.47 21.21 -27.00
C ILE A 390 29.42 22.13 -27.62
N SER A 391 28.29 22.35 -26.93
CA SER A 391 27.21 23.22 -27.41
C SER A 391 27.68 24.67 -27.53
N LEU A 392 28.42 25.19 -26.54
CA LEU A 392 29.01 26.53 -26.57
C LEU A 392 30.05 26.68 -27.67
N ASN A 393 30.90 25.67 -27.88
CA ASN A 393 31.92 25.70 -28.92
C ASN A 393 31.28 25.63 -30.31
N LEU A 394 30.21 24.85 -30.47
CA LEU A 394 29.40 24.80 -31.69
C LEU A 394 28.72 26.16 -31.96
N ILE A 395 28.16 26.79 -30.94
CA ILE A 395 27.57 28.14 -31.03
C ILE A 395 28.63 29.17 -31.44
N LEU A 396 29.81 29.15 -30.82
CA LEU A 396 30.93 30.04 -31.18
C LEU A 396 31.46 29.79 -32.59
N TYR A 397 31.53 28.53 -33.02
CA TYR A 397 31.90 28.15 -34.38
C TYR A 397 30.89 28.69 -35.39
N LEU A 398 29.59 28.46 -35.16
CA LEU A 398 28.51 28.99 -36.01
C LEU A 398 28.49 30.52 -36.04
N TYR A 399 28.83 31.18 -34.93
CA TYR A 399 28.97 32.64 -34.84
C TYR A 399 30.05 33.19 -35.79
N GLN A 400 31.11 32.44 -36.08
CA GLN A 400 32.16 32.89 -37.02
C GLN A 400 31.61 33.10 -38.43
N PHE A 401 30.60 32.33 -38.84
CA PHE A 401 29.98 32.39 -40.17
C PHE A 401 28.88 33.46 -40.31
N ILE A 402 28.57 34.20 -39.23
CA ILE A 402 27.62 35.31 -39.28
C ILE A 402 28.30 36.53 -39.95
N PRO A 403 27.68 37.15 -40.98
CA PRO A 403 28.17 38.36 -41.64
C PRO A 403 28.42 39.51 -40.67
N TYR A 404 29.48 40.29 -40.93
CA TYR A 404 29.95 41.36 -40.03
C TYR A 404 28.87 42.41 -39.69
N CYS A 405 27.97 42.72 -40.63
CA CYS A 405 26.85 43.65 -40.44
C CYS A 405 25.81 43.19 -39.40
N ILE A 406 25.71 41.87 -39.13
CA ILE A 406 24.77 41.31 -38.15
C ILE A 406 25.44 41.18 -36.76
N LYS A 407 26.77 41.09 -36.69
CA LYS A 407 27.51 40.98 -35.41
C LYS A 407 27.44 42.25 -34.57
N GLN A 408 27.32 43.42 -35.19
CA GLN A 408 27.26 44.72 -34.51
C GLN A 408 25.95 44.94 -33.72
N GLU A 409 24.86 44.23 -34.05
CA GLU A 409 23.60 44.26 -33.30
C GLU A 409 23.54 43.18 -32.18
N ILE A 410 24.47 42.22 -32.15
CA ILE A 410 24.39 41.00 -31.34
C ILE A 410 25.32 41.03 -30.10
N ASP A 411 26.21 42.02 -29.95
CA ASP A 411 27.18 42.04 -28.83
C ASP A 411 26.51 42.09 -27.46
N ASP A 412 25.39 42.82 -27.32
CA ASP A 412 24.57 42.85 -26.08
C ASP A 412 23.97 41.48 -25.72
N SER A 413 23.74 40.61 -26.71
CA SER A 413 23.17 39.28 -26.47
C SER A 413 24.20 38.29 -25.93
N LYS A 414 25.49 38.49 -26.22
CA LYS A 414 26.56 37.57 -25.82
C LYS A 414 26.79 37.61 -24.31
N ASP A 415 26.81 38.82 -23.74
CA ASP A 415 26.93 39.03 -22.30
C ASP A 415 25.68 38.53 -21.56
N PHE A 416 24.49 38.69 -22.15
CA PHE A 416 23.24 38.14 -21.61
C PHE A 416 23.27 36.61 -21.53
N PHE A 417 23.70 35.92 -22.59
CA PHE A 417 23.79 34.46 -22.60
C PHE A 417 24.85 33.92 -21.63
N ILE A 418 26.01 34.58 -21.52
CA ILE A 418 27.04 34.24 -20.54
C ILE A 418 26.50 34.40 -19.11
N SER A 419 25.75 35.47 -18.83
CA SER A 419 25.14 35.70 -17.52
C SER A 419 24.12 34.62 -17.13
N ILE A 420 23.24 34.21 -18.07
CA ILE A 420 22.26 33.14 -17.84
C ILE A 420 22.95 31.81 -17.52
N ILE A 421 23.94 31.41 -18.31
CA ILE A 421 24.66 30.15 -18.10
C ILE A 421 25.37 30.15 -16.74
N THR A 422 26.01 31.27 -16.39
CA THR A 422 26.69 31.43 -15.10
C THR A 422 25.70 31.28 -13.93
N SER A 423 24.50 31.86 -14.04
CA SER A 423 23.45 31.79 -13.02
C SER A 423 22.88 30.39 -12.84
N ILE A 424 22.70 29.65 -13.94
CA ILE A 424 22.26 28.24 -13.91
C ILE A 424 23.30 27.35 -13.23
N ILE A 425 24.59 27.53 -13.56
CA ILE A 425 25.69 26.76 -12.94
C ILE A 425 25.75 27.04 -11.44
N ALA A 426 25.67 28.31 -11.02
CA ALA A 426 25.69 28.69 -9.60
C ALA A 426 24.51 28.07 -8.82
N SER A 427 23.30 28.10 -9.39
CA SER A 427 22.09 27.53 -8.77
C SER A 427 22.20 26.02 -8.56
N ILE A 428 22.78 25.30 -9.53
CA ILE A 428 23.01 23.85 -9.45
C ILE A 428 24.04 23.52 -8.36
N ILE A 429 25.14 24.29 -8.27
CA ILE A 429 26.17 24.11 -7.24
C ILE A 429 25.55 24.27 -5.84
N ILE A 430 24.75 25.33 -5.63
CA ILE A 430 24.07 25.59 -4.36
C ILE A 430 23.12 24.43 -3.99
N TYR A 431 22.33 23.94 -4.95
CA TYR A 431 21.41 22.82 -4.72
C TYR A 431 22.13 21.54 -4.28
N ILE A 432 23.25 21.21 -4.94
CA ILE A 432 24.07 20.05 -4.59
C ILE A 432 24.67 20.23 -3.18
N PHE A 433 25.21 21.43 -2.88
CA PHE A 433 25.83 21.72 -1.61
C PHE A 433 24.83 21.61 -0.44
N GLN A 434 23.60 22.12 -0.60
CA GLN A 434 22.54 21.99 0.41
C GLN A 434 22.14 20.53 0.67
N LYS A 435 22.08 19.69 -0.36
CA LYS A 435 21.78 18.26 -0.23
C LYS A 435 22.91 17.50 0.48
N VAL A 436 24.16 17.81 0.14
CA VAL A 436 25.35 17.24 0.80
C VAL A 436 25.39 17.68 2.27
N TRP A 437 25.13 18.96 2.55
CA TRP A 437 25.09 19.49 3.90
C TRP A 437 24.02 18.81 4.77
N LYS A 438 22.80 18.63 4.26
CA LYS A 438 21.73 17.88 4.94
C LYS A 438 22.06 16.41 5.16
N PHE A 439 22.82 15.80 4.26
CA PHE A 439 23.26 14.40 4.39
C PHE A 439 24.37 14.24 5.44
N LEU A 440 25.31 15.18 5.49
CA LEU A 440 26.43 15.16 6.45
C LEU A 440 26.01 15.61 7.85
N ASN A 441 25.05 16.53 7.93
CA ASN A 441 24.52 17.09 9.17
C ASN A 441 23.00 16.84 9.23
N PRO A 442 22.56 15.59 9.45
CA PRO A 442 21.15 15.33 9.69
C PRO A 442 20.71 16.11 10.93
N PRO A 443 19.50 16.71 10.93
CA PRO A 443 18.98 17.37 12.12
C PRO A 443 18.98 16.39 13.29
N ASN A 444 19.46 16.83 14.46
CA ASN A 444 19.42 16.03 15.68
C ASN A 444 17.96 15.63 15.95
N ILE A 445 17.68 14.33 15.86
CA ILE A 445 16.44 13.66 16.32
C ILE A 445 16.81 12.80 17.51
#